data_AF-A0A930F1Q9-F1
#
_entry.id   AF-A0A930F1Q9-F1
#
_cell.length_a   1.000
_cell.length_b   1.000
_cell.length_c   1.000
_cell.angle_alpha   90.00
_cell.angle_beta   90.00
_cell.angle_gamma   90.00
#
_symmetry.space_group_name_H-M   'P 1'
#
loop_
_entity.id
_entity.type
_entity.pdbx_description
1 polymer ?
#
loop_
_entity_poly.entity_id
_entity_poly.type
_entity_poly.pdbx_seq_one_letter_code
_entity_poly.pdbx_strand_id
1 'polypeptide(L)' 'PENIQEVYDEIIAEKLEFEKKLIIQELRKYGIFTVYTLPENLNIEVINKYLEIKARGIL' A
#
# COMPACT_ATOMS: atom_id res chain seq x y z
N PRO A 1 2.68 -29.91 16.84
CA PRO A 1 3.09 -28.56 17.27
C PRO A 1 2.80 -27.57 16.15
N GLU A 2 1.66 -26.87 16.25
CA GLU A 2 1.36 -25.72 15.39
C GLU A 2 2.53 -24.73 15.49
N ASN A 3 2.96 -24.28 14.32
CA ASN A 3 4.36 -24.00 14.02
C ASN A 3 4.73 -22.65 14.63
N ILE A 4 5.77 -22.58 15.47
CA ILE A 4 6.35 -21.30 15.92
C ILE A 4 6.60 -20.34 14.75
N GLN A 5 6.92 -20.89 13.56
CA GLN A 5 7.06 -20.16 12.30
C GLN A 5 5.79 -19.41 11.86
N GLU A 6 4.61 -20.02 11.98
CA GLU A 6 3.34 -19.40 11.59
C GLU A 6 3.02 -18.17 12.45
N VAL A 7 3.31 -18.25 13.74
CA VAL A 7 3.16 -17.11 14.67
C VAL A 7 4.15 -16.00 14.34
N TYR A 8 5.39 -16.33 13.97
CA TYR A 8 6.36 -15.34 13.52
C TYR A 8 5.92 -14.64 12.23
N ASP A 9 5.41 -15.41 11.26
CA ASP A 9 4.93 -14.88 9.98
C ASP A 9 3.73 -13.93 10.18
N GLU A 10 2.79 -14.27 11.07
CA GLU A 10 1.64 -13.43 11.40
C GLU A 10 2.06 -12.07 12.00
N ILE A 11 2.97 -12.09 12.98
CA ILE A 11 3.47 -10.87 13.64
C ILE A 11 4.21 -9.98 12.62
N ILE A 12 5.04 -10.56 11.75
CA ILE A 12 5.78 -9.81 10.74
C ILE A 12 4.82 -9.22 9.70
N ALA A 13 3.80 -9.97 9.29
CA ALA A 13 2.79 -9.49 8.35
C ALA A 13 2.02 -8.28 8.91
N GLU A 14 1.60 -8.33 10.19
CA GLU A 14 0.93 -7.21 10.85
C GLU A 14 1.83 -5.97 10.93
N LYS A 15 3.09 -6.16 11.32
CA LYS A 15 4.07 -5.06 11.37
C LYS A 15 4.30 -4.42 10.01
N LEU A 16 4.46 -5.22 8.95
CA LEU A 16 4.66 -4.72 7.58
C LEU A 16 3.44 -3.97 7.07
N GLU A 17 2.23 -4.47 7.36
CA GLU A 17 0.97 -3.81 7.01
C GLU A 17 0.87 -2.44 7.69
N PHE A 18 1.23 -2.37 8.97
CA PHE A 18 1.23 -1.13 9.73
C PHE A 18 2.25 -0.11 9.19
N GLU A 19 3.48 -0.54 8.91
CA GLU A 19 4.53 0.31 8.33
C GLU A 19 4.11 0.87 6.96
N LYS A 20 3.51 0.05 6.09
CA LYS A 20 2.97 0.51 4.80
C LYS A 20 1.91 1.60 4.97
N LYS A 21 1.00 1.46 5.94
CA LYS A 21 -0.01 2.48 6.24
C LYS A 21 0.62 3.78 6.72
N LEU A 22 1.65 3.72 7.56
CA LEU A 22 2.40 4.91 8.00
C LEU A 22 3.08 5.63 6.84
N ILE A 23 3.74 4.88 5.95
CA ILE A 23 4.36 5.44 4.74
C ILE A 23 3.32 6.17 3.89
N ILE A 24 2.16 5.55 3.67
CA ILE A 24 1.05 6.16 2.91
C ILE A 24 0.56 7.45 3.57
N GLN A 25 0.42 7.47 4.89
CA GLN A 25 -0.01 8.66 5.63
C GLN A 25 1.00 9.80 5.49
N GLU A 26 2.30 9.52 5.62
CA GLU A 26 3.33 10.55 5.50
C GLU A 26 3.43 11.09 4.07
N LEU A 27 3.34 10.22 3.05
CA LEU A 27 3.29 10.65 1.65
C LEU A 27 2.08 11.57 1.39
N ARG A 28 0.90 11.20 1.88
CA ARG A 28 -0.32 12.03 1.75
C ARG A 28 -0.18 13.39 2.45
N LYS A 29 0.49 13.46 3.59
CA LYS A 29 0.76 14.72 4.31
C LYS A 29 1.60 15.71 3.48
N TYR A 30 2.50 15.21 2.64
CA TYR A 30 3.25 16.03 1.67
C TYR A 30 2.54 16.22 0.32
N GLY A 31 1.26 15.84 0.22
CA GLY A 31 0.50 15.93 -1.04
C GLY A 31 0.91 14.89 -2.08
N ILE A 32 1.65 13.85 -1.70
CA ILE A 32 2.04 12.75 -2.59
C ILE A 32 0.95 11.68 -2.53
N PHE A 33 0.29 11.46 -3.67
CA PHE A 33 -0.77 10.47 -3.77
C PHE A 33 -0.19 9.08 -4.00
N THR A 34 -0.76 8.11 -3.30
CA THR A 34 -0.27 6.74 -3.23
C THR A 34 -1.37 5.76 -3.62
N VAL A 35 -1.03 4.75 -4.41
CA VAL A 35 -1.91 3.61 -4.68
C VAL A 35 -1.52 2.46 -3.77
N TYR A 36 -2.48 2.02 -2.95
CA TYR A 36 -2.30 0.87 -2.07
C TYR A 36 -2.99 -0.36 -2.69
N THR A 37 -2.21 -1.24 -3.29
CA THR A 37 -2.71 -2.44 -3.95
C THR A 37 -1.76 -3.61 -3.73
N LEU A 38 -2.31 -4.82 -3.80
CA LEU A 38 -1.49 -6.03 -3.89
C LEU A 38 -0.72 -6.04 -5.22
N PRO A 39 0.51 -6.60 -5.26
CA PRO A 39 1.33 -6.65 -6.47
C PRO A 39 0.60 -7.26 -7.67
N GLU A 40 -0.15 -8.34 -7.47
CA GLU A 40 -0.94 -9.02 -8.50
C GLU A 40 -2.07 -8.15 -9.07
N ASN A 41 -2.56 -7.20 -8.27
CA ASN A 41 -3.61 -6.26 -8.66
C ASN A 41 -3.04 -4.96 -9.25
N LEU A 42 -1.72 -4.81 -9.33
CA LEU A 42 -1.09 -3.69 -10.03
C LEU A 42 -1.18 -3.90 -11.54
N ASN A 43 -2.35 -3.59 -12.09
CA ASN A 43 -2.64 -3.73 -13.50
C ASN A 43 -2.72 -2.36 -14.20
N ILE A 44 -2.88 -2.39 -15.53
CA ILE A 44 -2.97 -1.18 -16.36
C ILE A 44 -4.12 -0.27 -15.93
N GLU A 45 -5.25 -0.82 -15.47
CA GLU A 45 -6.40 -0.04 -14.99
C GLU A 45 -6.04 0.80 -13.77
N VAL A 46 -5.35 0.19 -12.80
CA VAL A 46 -4.88 0.87 -11.58
C VAL A 46 -3.88 1.98 -11.90
N ILE A 47 -2.96 1.71 -12.84
CA ILE A 47 -1.98 2.71 -13.31
C ILE A 47 -2.70 3.88 -14.00
N ASN A 48 -3.66 3.58 -14.88
CA ASN A 48 -4.41 4.60 -15.60
C ASN A 48 -5.22 5.47 -14.63
N LYS A 49 -5.85 4.88 -13.62
CA LYS A 49 -6.56 5.62 -12.57
C LYS A 49 -5.64 6.58 -11.82
N TYR A 50 -4.40 6.16 -11.50
CA TYR A 50 -3.42 7.06 -10.89
C TYR A 50 -3.07 8.25 -11.80
N LEU A 51 -2.80 7.98 -13.09
CA LEU A 51 -2.47 9.02 -14.07
C LEU A 51 -3.63 10.00 -14.28
N GLU A 52 -4.87 9.50 -14.29
CA GLU A 52 -6.08 10.31 -14.43
C GLU A 52 -6.26 11.26 -13.24
N ILE A 53 -6.13 10.75 -12.01
CA ILE A 53 -6.18 11.58 -10.80
C ILE A 53 -5.07 12.63 -10.83
N LYS A 54 -3.85 12.24 -11.25
CA LYS A 54 -2.72 13.16 -11.38
C LYS A 54 -2.94 14.26 -12.42
N ALA A 55 -3.54 13.93 -13.56
CA ALA A 55 -3.78 14.87 -14.65
C ALA A 55 -4.92 15.85 -14.34
N ARG A 56 -5.94 15.44 -13.58
CA ARG A 56 -7.12 16.27 -13.29
C ARG A 56 -6.89 17.38 -12.27
N GLY A 57 -5.76 17.39 -11.57
CA GLY A 57 -5.53 18.37 -10.51
C GLY A 57 -6.59 18.32 -9.40
N ILE A 58 -7.28 17.18 -9.23
CA ILE A 58 -8.07 16.87 -8.02
C ILE A 58 -7.09 16.50 -6.86
N LEU A 59 -5.87 17.03 -6.95
CA LEU A 59 -4.73 16.90 -6.06
C LEU A 59 -4.48 18.25 -5.40
#